data_AF-A0A430BND0-F1
#
_entry.id   AF-A0A430BND0-F1
#
_cell.length_a   1.000
_cell.length_b   1.000
_cell.length_c   1.000
_cell.angle_alpha   90.00
_cell.angle_beta   90.00
_cell.angle_gamma   90.00
#
_symmetry.space_group_name_H-M   'P 1'
#
loop_
_entity.id
_entity.type
_entity.pdbx_description
1 polymer ?
#
loop_
_entity_poly.entity_id
_entity_poly.type
_entity_poly.pdbx_seq_one_letter_code
_entity_poly.pdbx_strand_id
1 'polypeptide(L)'
;MKKIAFVLAAAGLMSVAACSKSPEAAAVENNADMMADNMEMQADNMDALADNTSNTAASAVLENAADNMNAAADNVRDAGEAKADNMQ
;
A
#
# COMPACT_ATOMS: atom_id res chain seq x y z
N MET A 1 24.00 8.33 19.99
CA MET A 1 22.61 8.05 20.40
C MET A 1 21.85 9.35 20.58
N LYS A 2 21.13 9.80 19.54
CA LYS A 2 20.14 10.87 19.64
C LYS A 2 18.93 10.38 18.84
N LYS A 3 17.84 10.14 19.56
CA LYS A 3 16.60 9.63 19.02
C LYS A 3 15.98 10.73 18.16
N ILE A 4 15.99 10.54 16.84
CA ILE A 4 15.12 11.32 15.97
C ILE A 4 13.78 10.62 16.04
N ALA A 5 12.89 11.27 16.77
CA ALA A 5 11.48 10.96 16.86
C ALA A 5 10.86 11.03 15.46
N PHE A 6 10.66 9.87 14.83
CA PHE A 6 9.59 9.71 13.85
C PHE A 6 8.30 9.45 14.61
N VAL A 7 7.76 10.52 15.19
CA VAL A 7 6.35 10.54 15.60
C VAL A 7 5.59 10.87 14.32
N LEU A 8 5.25 9.83 13.56
CA LEU A 8 4.15 9.89 12.62
C LEU A 8 2.87 10.00 13.45
N ALA A 9 2.46 11.24 13.65
CA ALA A 9 1.19 11.58 14.25
C ALA A 9 0.07 11.09 13.31
N ALA A 10 -0.45 9.90 13.58
CA ALA A 10 -1.77 9.45 13.18
C ALA A 10 -2.59 9.07 14.43
N ALA A 11 -2.52 9.92 15.46
CA ALA A 11 -3.48 9.91 16.55
C ALA A 11 -4.72 10.70 16.06
N GLY A 12 -5.69 10.01 15.50
CA GLY A 12 -6.96 10.63 15.10
C GLY A 12 -8.13 9.67 14.95
N LEU A 13 -7.92 8.46 14.40
CA LEU A 13 -8.99 7.49 14.14
C LEU A 13 -8.63 6.04 14.50
N MET A 14 -7.58 5.83 15.31
CA MET A 14 -7.20 4.51 15.86
C MET A 14 -7.65 4.33 17.33
N SER A 15 -8.43 5.28 17.87
CA SER A 15 -8.76 5.39 19.30
C SER A 15 -9.64 4.26 19.86
N VAL A 16 -10.10 3.32 19.03
CA VAL A 16 -10.96 2.22 19.50
C VAL A 16 -10.64 0.84 18.87
N ALA A 17 -9.84 0.75 17.81
CA ALA A 17 -9.46 -0.53 17.19
C ALA A 17 -8.01 -0.99 17.48
N ALA A 18 -7.11 -0.09 17.91
CA ALA A 18 -5.70 -0.40 18.17
C ALA A 18 -5.39 -0.83 19.61
N CYS A 19 -6.40 -1.01 20.49
CA CYS A 19 -6.16 -1.31 21.91
C CYS A 19 -5.73 -2.77 22.21
N SER A 20 -5.53 -3.61 21.20
CA SER A 20 -5.10 -5.02 21.37
C SER A 20 -4.11 -5.53 20.33
N LYS A 21 -3.60 -4.70 19.42
CA LYS A 21 -2.69 -5.15 18.36
C LYS A 21 -1.24 -5.04 18.82
N SER A 22 -0.50 -6.14 18.78
CA SER A 22 0.90 -6.21 19.22
C SER A 22 1.81 -5.31 18.34
N PRO A 23 2.95 -4.79 18.87
CA PRO A 23 3.92 -4.05 18.06
C PRO A 23 4.37 -4.81 16.80
N GLU A 24 4.41 -6.13 16.87
CA GLU A 24 4.71 -7.03 15.78
C GLU A 24 3.61 -7.04 14.70
N ALA A 25 2.34 -7.00 15.08
CA ALA A 25 1.22 -6.90 14.15
C ALA A 25 1.22 -5.55 13.40
N ALA A 26 1.49 -4.46 14.11
CA ALA A 26 1.61 -3.14 13.49
C ALA A 26 2.79 -3.05 12.51
N ALA A 27 3.90 -3.74 12.79
CA ALA A 27 5.05 -3.80 11.88
C ALA A 27 4.73 -4.60 10.59
N VAL A 28 3.91 -5.64 10.69
CA VAL A 28 3.47 -6.42 9.52
C VAL A 28 2.57 -5.60 8.60
N GLU A 29 1.58 -4.92 9.19
CA GLU A 29 0.67 -4.03 8.46
C GLU A 29 1.44 -2.92 7.75
N ASN A 30 2.31 -2.21 8.47
CA ASN A 30 3.09 -1.11 7.89
C ASN A 30 4.04 -1.57 6.76
N ASN A 31 4.61 -2.78 6.86
CA ASN A 31 5.44 -3.33 5.80
C ASN A 31 4.62 -3.72 4.57
N ALA A 32 3.40 -4.24 4.76
CA ALA A 32 2.49 -4.52 3.66
C ALA A 32 2.05 -3.22 2.95
N ASP A 33 1.72 -2.18 3.72
CA ASP A 33 1.38 -0.86 3.18
C ASP A 33 2.52 -0.28 2.34
N MET A 34 3.77 -0.29 2.85
CA MET A 34 4.92 0.20 2.07
C MET A 34 5.12 -0.58 0.75
N MET A 35 4.85 -1.88 0.74
CA MET A 35 4.94 -2.70 -0.46
C MET A 35 3.81 -2.38 -1.44
N ALA A 36 2.59 -2.22 -0.94
CA ALA A 36 1.42 -1.80 -1.71
C ALA A 36 1.62 -0.43 -2.33
N ASP A 37 2.05 0.56 -1.56
CA ASP A 37 2.31 1.92 -2.04
C ASP A 37 3.38 1.94 -3.14
N ASN A 38 4.41 1.09 -3.05
CA ASN A 38 5.41 0.96 -4.11
C ASN A 38 4.86 0.30 -5.39
N MET A 39 3.85 -0.56 -5.28
CA MET A 39 3.15 -1.12 -6.44
C MET A 39 2.22 -0.07 -7.06
N GLU A 40 1.46 0.67 -6.25
CA GLU A 40 0.62 1.77 -6.73
C GLU A 40 1.44 2.86 -7.43
N MET A 41 2.59 3.27 -6.89
CA MET A 41 3.47 4.22 -7.58
C MET A 41 3.94 3.74 -8.96
N GLN A 42 4.12 2.42 -9.12
CA GLN A 42 4.47 1.84 -10.42
C GLN A 42 3.25 1.77 -11.35
N ALA A 43 2.07 1.49 -10.82
CA ALA A 43 0.80 1.55 -11.56
C ALA A 43 0.53 2.97 -12.06
N ASP A 44 0.64 3.99 -11.20
CA ASP A 44 0.51 5.41 -11.55
C ASP A 44 1.48 5.82 -12.66
N ASN A 45 2.72 5.31 -12.63
CA ASN A 45 3.69 5.56 -13.68
C ASN A 45 3.32 4.87 -15.00
N MET A 46 2.67 3.70 -14.94
CA MET A 46 2.13 3.03 -16.13
C MET A 46 0.93 3.77 -16.72
N ASP A 47 0.03 4.28 -15.88
CA ASP A 47 -1.09 5.13 -16.31
C ASP A 47 -0.59 6.44 -16.93
N ALA A 48 0.40 7.08 -16.32
CA ALA A 48 1.01 8.28 -16.89
C ALA A 48 1.67 8.03 -18.26
N LEU A 49 2.23 6.83 -18.47
CA LEU A 49 2.74 6.40 -19.78
C LEU A 49 1.60 6.09 -20.76
N ALA A 50 0.49 5.53 -20.29
CA ALA A 50 -0.71 5.28 -21.07
C ALA A 50 -1.30 6.61 -21.59
N ASP A 51 -1.49 7.58 -20.71
CA ASP A 51 -2.01 8.91 -21.04
C ASP A 51 -1.12 9.68 -22.03
N ASN A 52 0.19 9.43 -22.01
CA ASN A 52 1.14 10.08 -22.91
C ASN A 52 1.27 9.35 -24.27
N THR A 53 0.77 8.12 -24.38
CA THR A 53 0.83 7.41 -25.66
C THR A 53 -0.25 7.89 -26.61
N SER A 54 0.13 8.09 -27.88
CA SER A 54 -0.82 8.38 -28.97
C SER A 54 -1.42 7.11 -29.57
N ASN A 55 -1.03 5.93 -29.07
CA ASN A 55 -1.49 4.64 -29.55
C ASN A 55 -2.49 4.02 -28.56
N THR A 56 -3.77 4.02 -28.94
CA THR A 56 -4.87 3.48 -28.12
C THR A 56 -4.69 2.03 -27.72
N ALA A 57 -4.13 1.18 -28.60
CA ALA A 57 -3.88 -0.22 -28.25
C ALA A 57 -2.77 -0.37 -27.21
N ALA A 58 -1.73 0.48 -27.28
CA ALA A 58 -0.68 0.51 -26.27
C ALA A 58 -1.19 1.09 -24.94
N SER A 59 -2.04 2.13 -24.99
CA SER A 59 -2.69 2.73 -23.81
C SER A 59 -3.47 1.67 -23.05
N ALA A 60 -4.35 0.94 -23.74
CA ALA A 60 -5.16 -0.11 -23.14
C ALA A 60 -4.31 -1.22 -22.50
N VAL A 61 -3.17 -1.59 -23.09
CA VAL A 61 -2.27 -2.60 -22.49
C VAL A 61 -1.60 -2.07 -21.22
N LEU A 62 -1.20 -0.79 -21.21
CA LEU A 62 -0.57 -0.15 -20.06
C LEU A 62 -1.57 0.05 -18.92
N GLU A 63 -2.78 0.53 -19.22
CA GLU A 63 -3.90 0.65 -18.25
C GLU A 63 -4.23 -0.72 -17.64
N ASN A 64 -4.36 -1.78 -18.46
CA ASN A 64 -4.58 -3.13 -17.92
C ASN A 64 -3.42 -3.62 -17.03
N ALA A 65 -2.18 -3.22 -17.33
CA ALA A 65 -1.03 -3.57 -16.50
C ALA A 65 -1.04 -2.79 -15.17
N ALA A 66 -1.42 -1.51 -15.19
CA ALA A 66 -1.61 -0.67 -14.02
C ALA A 66 -2.74 -1.23 -13.12
N ASP A 67 -3.89 -1.57 -13.70
CA ASP A 67 -5.02 -2.20 -13.00
C ASP A 67 -4.61 -3.51 -12.30
N ASN A 68 -3.85 -4.36 -13.00
CA ASN A 68 -3.33 -5.60 -12.41
C ASN A 68 -2.37 -5.33 -11.25
N MET A 69 -1.59 -4.24 -11.34
CA MET A 69 -0.65 -3.87 -10.30
C MET A 69 -1.34 -3.25 -9.08
N ASN A 70 -2.39 -2.43 -9.28
CA ASN A 70 -3.26 -1.96 -8.21
C ASN A 70 -3.97 -3.13 -7.52
N ALA A 71 -4.51 -4.08 -8.29
CA ALA A 71 -5.09 -5.29 -7.71
C ALA A 71 -4.06 -6.11 -6.90
N ALA A 72 -2.80 -6.18 -7.35
CA ALA A 72 -1.73 -6.81 -6.58
C ALA A 72 -1.38 -6.04 -5.30
N ALA A 73 -1.40 -4.70 -5.33
CA ALA A 73 -1.21 -3.85 -4.17
C ALA A 73 -2.30 -4.08 -3.12
N ASP A 74 -3.57 -4.09 -3.53
CA ASP A 74 -4.72 -4.38 -2.66
C ASP A 74 -4.58 -5.77 -2.02
N ASN A 75 -4.24 -6.80 -2.80
CA ASN A 75 -4.01 -8.15 -2.26
C ASN A 75 -2.89 -8.18 -1.21
N VAL A 76 -1.85 -7.35 -1.35
CA VAL A 76 -0.77 -7.26 -0.36
C VAL A 76 -1.23 -6.55 0.91
N ARG A 77 -2.00 -5.46 0.80
CA ARG A 77 -2.60 -4.79 1.98
C ARG A 77 -3.53 -5.74 2.72
N ASP A 78 -4.46 -6.38 2.01
CA ASP A 78 -5.41 -7.34 2.58
C ASP A 78 -4.69 -8.51 3.29
N ALA A 79 -3.63 -9.05 2.68
CA ALA A 79 -2.83 -10.10 3.30
C ALA A 79 -2.07 -9.61 4.54
N GLY A 80 -1.59 -8.37 4.52
CA GLY A 80 -0.95 -7.70 5.65
C GLY A 80 -1.90 -7.50 6.82
N GLU A 81 -3.08 -6.94 6.56
CA GLU A 81 -4.15 -6.71 7.53
C GLU A 81 -4.63 -8.04 8.12
N ALA A 82 -4.95 -9.03 7.29
CA ALA A 82 -5.38 -10.35 7.75
C ALA A 82 -4.31 -11.02 8.62
N LYS A 83 -3.03 -10.89 8.27
CA LYS A 83 -1.93 -11.43 9.09
C LYS A 83 -1.80 -10.67 10.42
N ALA A 84 -1.89 -9.34 10.40
CA ALA A 84 -1.85 -8.53 11.60
C ALA A 84 -3.05 -8.83 12.53
N ASP A 85 -4.23 -9.11 11.96
CA ASP A 85 -5.42 -9.51 12.69
C ASP A 85 -5.28 -10.88 13.37
N ASN A 86 -4.58 -11.83 12.74
CA ASN A 86 -4.27 -13.13 13.34
C ASN A 86 -3.19 -13.05 14.43
N MET A 87 -2.54 -11.89 14.58
CA MET A 87 -1.50 -11.61 15.59
C MET A 87 -2.01 -10.76 16.77
N GLN A 88 -3.33 -10.57 16.87
CA GLN A 88 -4.04 -9.97 18.01
C GLN A 88 -3.95 -10.83 19.27
#